data_AF-A0A7S3RMZ5-F1
#
_entry.id   AF-A0A7S3RMZ5-F1
#
_cell.length_a   1.000
_cell.length_b   1.000
_cell.length_c   1.000
_cell.angle_alpha   90.00
_cell.angle_beta   90.00
_cell.angle_gamma   90.00
#
_symmetry.space_group_name_H-M   'P 1'
#
loop_
_entity.id
_entity.type
_entity.pdbx_description
1 polymer ?
#
loop_
_entity_poly.entity_id
_entity_poly.type
_entity_poly.pdbx_seq_one_letter_code
_entity_poly.pdbx_strand_id
1 'polypeptide(L)'
;VSSEQSGIAVSSEQSGVAVSSEQSGVAPPNERGEVPHYLYAVASLELRLVADETPHAGPVLPSDGAQVANGVDWSRRVYAPRLYVDELSLLGKHALPLSSDVGKEPPRLRLRLLPISLGRYRATRQLHTAFGALQAASGMEAEFDELRELLSEKRLYRFALMQLIGLLHVVFDALAFRNDVGFWKGREDLRGLSSRGVIFNAGSTLVIFLYLLDGDGVNSIVLATYAFSTALELWKLTKVVAMRRRARGA
;
A
#
# COMPACT_ATOMS: atom_id res chain seq x y z
N VAL A 1 42.31 40.11 -50.88
CA VAL A 1 41.94 38.87 -51.60
C VAL A 1 42.47 37.70 -50.78
N SER A 2 41.60 36.71 -50.51
CA SER A 2 41.87 35.38 -49.89
C SER A 2 42.24 35.36 -48.40
N SER A 3 41.37 34.89 -47.48
CA SER A 3 40.97 33.49 -47.12
C SER A 3 42.04 32.83 -46.21
N GLU A 4 41.79 32.11 -45.11
CA GLU A 4 40.66 31.30 -44.63
C GLU A 4 40.94 30.79 -43.18
N GLN A 5 39.88 30.36 -42.45
CA GLN A 5 39.84 29.39 -41.32
C GLN A 5 40.59 29.74 -40.00
N SER A 6 40.19 29.39 -38.77
CA SER A 6 39.24 28.47 -38.10
C SER A 6 39.17 28.96 -36.62
N GLY A 7 38.29 28.56 -35.70
CA GLY A 7 37.22 27.57 -35.65
C GLY A 7 36.40 27.83 -34.38
N ILE A 8 35.11 27.57 -34.46
CA ILE A 8 34.13 27.66 -33.36
C ILE A 8 34.08 26.26 -32.72
N ALA A 9 34.49 26.15 -31.46
CA ALA A 9 34.34 24.92 -30.68
C ALA A 9 32.97 24.93 -29.98
N VAL A 10 32.03 24.20 -30.57
CA VAL A 10 30.86 23.65 -29.88
C VAL A 10 31.35 22.43 -29.08
N SER A 11 31.15 22.43 -27.77
CA SER A 11 31.37 21.24 -26.95
C SER A 11 30.11 20.93 -26.14
N SER A 12 29.53 19.79 -26.50
CA SER A 12 28.50 19.05 -25.80
C SER A 12 29.04 18.45 -24.50
N GLU A 13 28.35 18.67 -23.39
CA GLU A 13 28.47 17.80 -22.21
C GLU A 13 27.08 17.26 -21.83
N GLN A 14 26.86 16.01 -22.25
CA GLN A 14 26.02 15.06 -21.54
C GLN A 14 26.58 14.91 -20.12
N SER A 15 25.74 15.11 -19.10
CA SER A 15 26.06 14.63 -17.75
C SER A 15 24.87 13.88 -17.17
N GLY A 16 24.99 12.55 -17.25
CA GLY A 16 24.70 11.61 -16.18
C GLY A 16 23.38 11.77 -15.41
N VAL A 17 22.38 11.02 -15.85
CA VAL A 17 21.39 10.42 -14.94
C VAL A 17 22.16 9.48 -14.00
N ALA A 18 22.42 9.94 -12.77
CA ALA A 18 22.84 9.08 -11.67
C ALA A 18 21.64 8.79 -10.79
N VAL A 19 21.03 7.64 -11.04
CA VAL A 19 20.16 6.95 -10.09
C VAL A 19 21.04 6.50 -8.93
N SER A 20 20.87 7.12 -7.77
CA SER A 20 21.50 6.67 -6.52
C SER A 20 20.41 6.41 -5.49
N SER A 21 20.06 5.12 -5.43
CA SER A 21 19.79 4.30 -4.24
C SER A 21 19.19 4.97 -3.00
N GLU A 22 18.04 4.43 -2.61
CA GLU A 22 17.52 4.33 -1.25
C GLU A 22 18.59 4.54 -0.16
N GLN A 23 18.48 5.63 0.58
CA GLN A 23 19.01 5.72 1.92
C GLN A 23 18.04 6.52 2.77
N SER A 24 17.60 5.84 3.82
CA SER A 24 16.82 6.29 4.97
C SER A 24 16.90 7.80 5.21
N GLY A 25 15.74 8.44 5.41
CA GLY A 25 15.53 9.88 5.48
C GLY A 25 16.14 10.58 6.70
N VAL A 26 17.46 10.50 6.89
CA VAL A 26 18.21 11.24 7.90
C VAL A 26 19.38 11.95 7.23
N ALA A 27 19.38 13.29 7.30
CA ALA A 27 20.48 14.10 6.80
C ALA A 27 21.79 13.81 7.59
N PRO A 28 22.97 13.91 6.95
CA PRO A 28 24.24 13.68 7.64
C PRO A 28 24.42 14.67 8.81
N PRO A 29 25.01 14.24 9.94
CA PRO A 29 25.18 15.08 11.13
C PRO A 29 26.16 16.23 10.87
N ASN A 30 25.89 17.38 11.49
CA ASN A 30 26.79 18.53 11.46
C ASN A 30 28.06 18.23 12.30
N GLU A 31 29.12 19.03 12.15
CA GLU A 31 30.42 18.88 12.84
C GLU A 31 30.36 18.80 14.39
N ARG A 32 29.20 19.09 14.99
CA ARG A 32 28.93 19.03 16.44
C ARG A 32 28.15 17.79 16.89
N GLY A 33 27.85 16.85 15.97
CA GLY A 33 27.08 15.63 16.29
C GLY A 33 25.57 15.88 16.50
N GLU A 34 25.09 17.10 16.29
CA GLU A 34 23.68 17.43 16.34
C GLU A 34 23.05 17.25 14.96
N VAL A 35 21.97 16.47 14.89
CA VAL A 35 21.10 16.34 13.71
C VAL A 35 19.96 17.35 13.90
N PRO A 36 19.98 18.53 13.25
CA PRO A 36 18.87 19.47 13.35
C PRO A 36 17.68 18.93 12.55
N HIS A 37 16.82 18.16 13.21
CA HIS A 37 15.57 17.66 12.65
C HIS A 37 14.55 18.80 12.54
N TYR A 38 14.59 19.56 11.46
CA TYR A 38 13.45 20.40 11.07
C TYR A 38 13.02 20.00 9.66
N LEU A 39 12.01 19.14 9.62
CA LEU A 39 11.38 18.64 8.41
C LEU A 39 10.39 19.70 7.91
N TYR A 40 10.58 20.18 6.68
CA TYR A 40 9.62 21.07 6.01
C TYR A 40 8.83 20.33 4.95
N ALA A 41 7.50 20.40 5.07
CA ALA A 41 6.60 19.84 4.07
C ALA A 41 6.55 20.72 2.83
N VAL A 42 7.05 20.20 1.69
CA VAL A 42 6.88 20.81 0.36
C VAL A 42 5.42 20.74 -0.11
N ALA A 43 4.69 19.75 0.40
CA ALA A 43 3.28 19.58 0.11
C ALA A 43 2.44 20.71 0.73
N SER A 44 1.32 21.04 0.07
CA SER A 44 0.37 22.02 0.60
C SER A 44 -0.28 21.48 1.88
N LEU A 45 -0.13 22.22 2.98
CA LEU A 45 -0.82 21.93 4.23
C LEU A 45 -2.31 22.29 4.08
N GLU A 46 -3.18 21.29 4.20
CA GLU A 46 -4.62 21.47 4.10
C GLU A 46 -5.21 21.70 5.50
N LEU A 47 -5.69 22.92 5.76
CA LEU A 47 -6.49 23.24 6.93
C LEU A 47 -7.96 23.02 6.56
N ARG A 48 -8.62 22.11 7.25
CA ARG A 48 -9.97 21.70 6.95
C ARG A 48 -10.96 22.26 7.96
N LEU A 49 -11.94 23.02 7.48
CA LEU A 49 -13.05 23.51 8.29
C LEU A 49 -14.09 22.41 8.39
N VAL A 50 -14.38 21.93 9.60
CA VAL A 50 -15.40 20.91 9.80
C VAL A 50 -16.77 21.57 9.68
N ALA A 51 -17.46 21.28 8.58
CA ALA A 51 -18.85 21.66 8.38
C ALA A 51 -19.73 20.68 9.18
N ASP A 52 -20.23 21.18 10.31
CA ASP A 52 -21.17 20.48 11.17
C ASP A 52 -22.51 21.21 11.12
N GLU A 53 -23.52 20.58 10.52
CA GLU A 53 -24.90 21.07 10.47
C GLU A 53 -25.81 20.34 11.47
N THR A 54 -25.24 19.51 12.35
CA THR A 54 -26.03 18.69 13.26
C THR A 54 -26.54 19.53 14.45
N PRO A 55 -27.86 19.49 14.74
CA PRO A 55 -28.41 20.18 15.89
C PRO A 55 -28.05 19.41 17.17
N HIS A 56 -27.12 19.96 17.94
CA HIS A 56 -26.74 19.38 19.23
C HIS A 56 -27.81 19.71 20.28
N ALA A 57 -28.49 18.67 20.77
CA ALA A 57 -29.51 18.78 21.82
C ALA A 57 -28.86 18.93 23.20
N GLY A 58 -28.32 20.12 23.48
CA GLY A 58 -27.78 20.49 24.79
C GLY A 58 -26.24 20.43 24.90
N PRO A 59 -25.67 20.55 26.11
CA PRO A 59 -24.22 20.60 26.36
C PRO A 59 -23.52 19.25 26.20
N VAL A 60 -23.97 18.46 25.23
CA VAL A 60 -23.46 17.14 24.96
C VAL A 60 -22.19 17.31 24.12
N LEU A 61 -21.05 16.98 24.74
CA LEU A 61 -19.81 16.76 24.02
C LEU A 61 -20.10 15.81 22.85
N PRO A 62 -19.63 16.11 21.63
CA PRO A 62 -19.85 15.21 20.52
C PRO A 62 -19.22 13.85 20.85
N SER A 63 -19.91 12.78 20.51
CA SER A 63 -19.55 11.39 20.82
C SER A 63 -18.22 10.93 20.21
N ASP A 64 -17.54 11.80 19.46
CA ASP A 64 -16.24 11.57 18.83
C ASP A 64 -15.05 11.88 19.75
N GLY A 65 -15.30 12.31 21.00
CA GLY A 65 -14.27 12.56 22.00
C GLY A 65 -13.35 13.74 21.65
N ALA A 66 -13.64 14.48 20.58
CA ALA A 66 -12.91 15.67 20.21
C ALA A 66 -13.24 16.77 21.21
N GLN A 67 -12.23 17.23 21.96
CA GLN A 67 -12.40 18.40 22.80
C GLN A 67 -12.75 19.60 21.92
N VAL A 68 -13.97 20.11 22.08
CA VAL A 68 -14.38 21.39 21.48
C VAL A 68 -13.64 22.48 22.25
N ALA A 69 -12.40 22.74 21.88
CA ALA A 69 -11.55 23.68 22.58
C ALA A 69 -12.20 25.08 22.60
N ASN A 70 -12.35 25.62 23.82
CA ASN A 70 -12.46 27.03 24.18
C ASN A 70 -13.22 27.93 23.20
N GLY A 71 -14.51 27.66 22.96
CA GLY A 71 -15.34 28.53 22.10
C GLY A 71 -16.83 28.25 22.17
N VAL A 72 -17.29 27.56 23.21
CA VAL A 72 -18.71 27.24 23.36
C VAL A 72 -19.36 28.28 24.27
N ASP A 73 -20.17 29.14 23.68
CA ASP A 73 -21.04 30.03 24.44
C ASP A 73 -22.38 29.31 24.67
N TRP A 74 -22.49 28.67 25.83
CA TRP A 74 -23.68 27.94 26.25
C TRP A 74 -24.93 28.83 26.33
N SER A 75 -24.76 30.13 26.54
CA SER A 75 -25.86 31.09 26.62
C SER A 75 -26.43 31.43 25.24
N ARG A 76 -25.57 31.46 24.22
CA ARG A 76 -25.95 31.76 22.83
C ARG A 76 -26.20 30.52 21.98
N ARG A 77 -25.94 29.31 22.50
CA ARG A 77 -25.95 28.03 21.76
C ARG A 77 -25.08 28.06 20.51
N VAL A 78 -23.99 28.83 20.54
CA VAL A 78 -23.04 28.97 19.44
C VAL A 78 -21.74 28.28 19.84
N TYR A 79 -21.18 27.46 18.95
CA TYR A 79 -19.86 26.88 19.09
C TYR A 79 -18.93 27.40 17.99
N ALA A 80 -17.66 27.60 18.33
CA ALA A 80 -16.63 27.94 17.37
C ALA A 80 -16.45 26.82 16.32
N PRO A 81 -16.27 27.16 15.04
CA PRO A 81 -16.08 26.16 14.01
C PRO A 81 -14.78 25.40 14.24
N ARG A 82 -14.81 24.07 14.05
CA ARG A 82 -13.63 23.25 14.29
C ARG A 82 -12.71 23.28 13.08
N LEU A 83 -11.45 23.55 13.34
CA LEU A 83 -10.38 23.45 12.35
C LEU A 83 -9.65 22.13 12.59
N TYR A 84 -9.51 21.35 11.52
CA TYR A 84 -8.76 20.10 11.50
C TYR A 84 -7.59 20.25 10.54
N VAL A 85 -6.37 19.97 11.01
CA VAL A 85 -5.21 19.89 10.14
C VAL A 85 -5.21 18.51 9.48
N ASP A 86 -5.22 18.44 8.16
CA ASP A 86 -5.11 17.16 7.46
C ASP A 86 -3.68 16.64 7.52
N GLU A 87 -3.38 15.95 8.61
CA GLU A 87 -2.12 15.24 8.74
C GLU A 87 -2.10 14.06 7.78
N LEU A 88 -3.22 13.39 7.47
CA LEU A 88 -3.23 12.17 6.64
C LEU A 88 -2.58 12.39 5.27
N SER A 89 -2.70 13.59 4.72
CA SER A 89 -2.07 13.95 3.45
C SER A 89 -0.61 14.41 3.57
N LEU A 90 -0.09 14.61 4.78
CA LEU A 90 1.32 14.91 5.06
C LEU A 90 2.09 13.61 5.21
N LEU A 91 2.66 13.14 4.09
CA LEU A 91 3.61 12.04 4.11
C LEU A 91 5.02 12.52 4.44
N GLY A 92 5.80 11.66 5.10
CA GLY A 92 7.21 11.85 5.39
C GLY A 92 8.05 12.08 4.12
N LYS A 93 7.69 11.49 2.98
CA LYS A 93 8.38 11.74 1.70
C LYS A 93 8.25 13.18 1.18
N HIS A 94 7.28 13.95 1.70
CA HIS A 94 7.12 15.36 1.36
C HIS A 94 7.91 16.27 2.31
N ALA A 95 8.55 15.71 3.33
CA ALA A 95 9.42 16.42 4.22
C ALA A 95 10.83 16.54 3.61
N LEU A 96 11.30 17.77 3.44
CA LEU A 96 12.68 18.08 3.12
C LEU A 96 13.41 18.60 4.37
N PRO A 97 14.70 18.31 4.53
CA PRO A 97 15.49 18.89 5.61
C PRO A 97 15.61 20.41 5.41
N LEU A 98 15.35 21.19 6.46
CA LEU A 98 15.68 22.61 6.46
C LEU A 98 17.19 22.79 6.58
N SER A 99 17.74 23.65 5.74
CA SER A 99 19.10 24.13 5.92
C SER A 99 19.16 25.01 7.16
N SER A 100 20.22 24.88 7.97
CA SER A 100 20.51 25.73 9.13
C SER A 100 20.99 27.15 8.76
N ASP A 101 21.12 27.45 7.47
CA ASP A 101 21.64 28.72 6.98
C ASP A 101 20.52 29.77 6.96
N VAL A 102 20.60 30.74 7.88
CA VAL A 102 19.65 31.87 7.98
C VAL A 102 19.68 32.79 6.75
N GLY A 103 20.72 32.68 5.91
CA GLY A 103 20.86 33.44 4.65
C GLY A 103 20.18 32.82 3.43
N LYS A 104 19.62 31.61 3.53
CA LYS A 104 18.85 31.00 2.43
C LYS A 104 17.41 31.52 2.41
N GLU A 105 16.77 31.47 1.23
CA GLU A 105 15.38 31.90 1.10
C GLU A 105 14.47 31.13 2.06
N PRO A 106 13.52 31.81 2.75
CA PRO A 106 12.59 31.14 3.64
C PRO A 106 11.70 30.17 2.85
N PRO A 107 11.40 28.99 3.42
CA PRO A 107 10.60 27.99 2.74
C PRO A 107 9.15 28.46 2.52
N ARG A 108 8.61 28.24 1.31
CA ARG A 108 7.29 28.75 0.89
C ARG A 108 6.14 27.83 1.28
N LEU A 109 5.63 27.96 2.50
CA LEU A 109 4.48 27.17 2.96
C LEU A 109 3.21 27.49 2.17
N ARG A 110 2.59 26.48 1.55
CA ARG A 110 1.31 26.61 0.86
C ARG A 110 0.17 26.13 1.76
N LEU A 111 -0.66 27.05 2.21
CA LEU A 111 -1.86 26.74 3.00
C LEU A 111 -3.07 26.62 2.06
N ARG A 112 -3.85 25.55 2.22
CA ARG A 112 -5.13 25.37 1.53
C ARG A 112 -6.25 25.23 2.53
N LEU A 113 -7.29 26.05 2.40
CA LEU A 113 -8.48 25.99 3.25
C LEU A 113 -9.58 25.23 2.50
N LEU A 114 -10.03 24.09 3.04
CA LEU A 114 -11.11 23.29 2.44
C LEU A 114 -12.17 22.93 3.48
N PRO A 115 -13.46 22.91 3.14
CA PRO A 115 -14.48 22.36 4.03
C PRO A 115 -14.43 20.82 4.03
N ILE A 116 -14.71 20.19 5.16
CA ILE A 116 -14.88 18.73 5.31
C ILE A 116 -16.18 18.41 6.05
N SER A 117 -16.90 17.38 5.61
CA SER A 117 -18.09 16.88 6.31
C SER A 117 -17.74 16.22 7.65
N LEU A 118 -18.62 16.33 8.65
CA LEU A 118 -18.44 15.71 9.98
C LEU A 118 -18.22 14.18 9.94
N GLY A 119 -18.99 13.43 9.13
CA GLY A 119 -18.85 11.98 9.07
C GLY A 119 -17.47 11.55 8.57
N ARG A 120 -16.96 12.24 7.55
CA ARG A 120 -15.63 11.98 7.01
C ARG A 120 -14.51 12.37 7.98
N TYR A 121 -14.66 13.50 8.66
CA TYR A 121 -13.75 13.89 9.75
C TYR A 121 -13.65 12.79 10.82
N ARG A 122 -14.78 12.22 11.26
CA ARG A 122 -14.79 11.14 12.25
C ARG A 122 -14.07 9.88 11.76
N ALA A 123 -14.34 9.46 10.53
CA ALA A 123 -13.67 8.30 9.93
C ALA A 123 -12.15 8.49 9.85
N THR A 124 -11.70 9.67 9.39
CA THR A 124 -10.28 10.05 9.33
C THR A 124 -9.63 10.07 10.71
N ARG A 125 -10.30 10.59 11.74
CA ARG A 125 -9.79 10.61 13.12
C ARG A 125 -9.67 9.20 13.70
N GLN A 126 -10.68 8.35 13.52
CA GLN A 126 -10.64 6.97 13.99
C GLN A 126 -9.51 6.19 13.32
N LEU A 127 -9.32 6.38 12.02
CA LEU A 127 -8.22 5.77 11.27
C LEU A 127 -6.86 6.24 11.80
N HIS A 128 -6.70 7.55 12.05
CA HIS A 128 -5.47 8.10 12.61
C HIS A 128 -5.16 7.53 14.00
N THR A 129 -6.15 7.40 14.88
CA THR A 129 -5.96 6.79 16.20
C THR A 129 -5.60 5.30 16.10
N ALA A 130 -6.26 4.55 15.21
CA ALA A 130 -5.96 3.15 14.97
C ALA A 130 -4.53 2.97 14.42
N PHE A 131 -4.10 3.84 13.51
CA PHE A 131 -2.73 3.82 12.99
C PHE A 131 -1.70 4.19 14.04
N GLY A 132 -1.94 5.21 14.86
CA GLY A 132 -1.04 5.55 15.97
C GLY A 132 -0.85 4.39 16.95
N ALA A 133 -1.93 3.68 17.28
CA ALA A 133 -1.86 2.49 18.14
C ALA A 133 -1.11 1.32 17.47
N LEU A 134 -1.34 1.10 16.18
CA LEU A 134 -0.70 0.04 15.43
C LEU A 134 0.80 0.31 15.20
N GLN A 135 1.16 1.57 14.90
CA GLN A 135 2.54 2.04 14.78
C GLN A 135 3.30 1.88 16.10
N ALA A 136 2.68 2.23 17.22
CA ALA A 136 3.27 2.01 18.54
C ALA A 136 3.49 0.51 18.85
N ALA A 137 2.65 -0.38 18.28
CA ALA A 137 2.74 -1.82 18.50
C ALA A 137 3.77 -2.51 17.57
N SER A 138 3.94 -2.06 16.33
CA SER A 138 4.83 -2.73 15.35
C SER A 138 6.15 -2.00 15.09
N GLY A 139 6.31 -0.74 15.51
CA GLY A 139 7.55 0.04 15.33
C GLY A 139 7.88 0.37 13.86
N MET A 140 6.90 0.26 12.97
CA MET A 140 7.11 0.13 11.53
C MET A 140 6.72 1.39 10.75
N GLU A 141 7.33 2.53 11.11
CA GLU A 141 6.87 3.87 10.69
C GLU A 141 6.84 4.08 9.17
N ALA A 142 7.82 3.54 8.44
CA ALA A 142 7.93 3.72 6.98
C ALA A 142 6.76 3.04 6.23
N GLU A 143 6.39 1.82 6.61
CA GLU A 143 5.28 1.09 5.98
C GLU A 143 3.91 1.73 6.29
N PHE A 144 3.76 2.40 7.44
CA PHE A 144 2.55 3.17 7.73
C PHE A 144 2.42 4.42 6.88
N ASP A 145 3.53 5.09 6.54
CA ASP A 145 3.49 6.26 5.67
C ASP A 145 3.05 5.88 4.25
N GLU A 146 3.45 4.70 3.76
CA GLU A 146 2.97 4.15 2.49
C GLU A 146 1.47 3.80 2.54
N LEU A 147 1.01 3.13 3.61
CA LEU A 147 -0.40 2.81 3.79
C LEU A 147 -1.26 4.07 3.88
N ARG A 148 -0.76 5.11 4.55
CA ARG A 148 -1.38 6.43 4.65
C ARG A 148 -1.54 7.08 3.27
N GLU A 149 -0.57 6.89 2.36
CA GLU A 149 -0.70 7.35 0.97
C GLU A 149 -1.78 6.60 0.21
N LEU A 150 -1.80 5.28 0.32
CA LEU A 150 -2.75 4.44 -0.40
C LEU A 150 -4.19 4.75 0.01
N LEU A 151 -4.39 5.07 1.29
CA LEU A 151 -5.67 5.51 1.85
C LEU A 151 -5.95 7.00 1.67
N SER A 152 -5.00 7.78 1.14
CA SER A 152 -5.24 9.18 0.80
C SER A 152 -6.36 9.26 -0.25
N GLU A 153 -7.20 10.28 -0.10
CA GLU A 153 -8.46 10.44 -0.83
C GLU A 153 -8.29 10.43 -2.36
N LYS A 154 -7.12 10.87 -2.83
CA LYS A 154 -6.79 10.93 -4.27
C LYS A 154 -6.56 9.53 -4.88
N ARG A 155 -6.28 8.51 -4.07
CA ARG A 155 -5.92 7.15 -4.54
C ARG A 155 -6.84 6.06 -3.98
N LEU A 156 -7.64 6.37 -2.96
CA LEU A 156 -8.51 5.41 -2.26
C LEU A 156 -9.43 4.61 -3.20
N TYR A 157 -10.01 5.23 -4.24
CA TYR A 157 -10.88 4.50 -5.19
C TYR A 157 -10.15 3.35 -5.89
N ARG A 158 -8.91 3.58 -6.35
CA ARG A 158 -8.10 2.55 -7.00
C ARG A 158 -7.71 1.45 -6.02
N PHE A 159 -7.35 1.84 -4.79
CA PHE A 159 -7.03 0.90 -3.73
C PHE A 159 -8.21 -0.01 -3.38
N ALA A 160 -9.41 0.57 -3.18
CA ALA A 160 -10.63 -0.18 -2.89
C ALA A 160 -10.99 -1.15 -4.03
N LEU A 161 -10.83 -0.73 -5.29
CA LEU A 161 -11.07 -1.59 -6.45
C LEU A 161 -10.10 -2.78 -6.49
N MET A 162 -8.81 -2.56 -6.24
CA MET A 162 -7.83 -3.66 -6.17
C MET A 162 -8.18 -4.65 -5.06
N GLN A 163 -8.61 -4.15 -3.89
CA GLN A 163 -9.00 -5.02 -2.79
C GLN A 163 -10.26 -5.82 -3.10
N LEU A 164 -11.23 -5.23 -3.80
CA LEU A 164 -12.43 -5.93 -4.25
C LEU A 164 -12.09 -7.03 -5.26
N ILE A 165 -11.26 -6.71 -6.26
CA ILE A 165 -10.83 -7.67 -7.28
C ILE A 165 -10.02 -8.80 -6.61
N GLY A 166 -9.13 -8.48 -5.69
CA GLY A 166 -8.36 -9.48 -4.92
C GLY A 166 -9.26 -10.39 -4.08
N LEU A 167 -10.28 -9.84 -3.42
CA LEU A 167 -11.25 -10.64 -2.67
C LEU A 167 -12.03 -11.58 -3.60
N LEU A 168 -12.47 -11.08 -4.77
CA LEU A 168 -13.15 -11.90 -5.77
C LEU A 168 -12.26 -13.03 -6.29
N HIS A 169 -10.97 -12.75 -6.50
CA HIS A 169 -10.00 -13.76 -6.92
C HIS A 169 -9.90 -14.90 -5.91
N VAL A 170 -9.73 -14.58 -4.62
CA VAL A 170 -9.68 -15.58 -3.55
C VAL A 170 -10.97 -16.40 -3.46
N VAL A 171 -12.14 -15.78 -3.66
CA VAL A 171 -13.43 -16.49 -3.66
C VAL A 171 -13.54 -17.43 -4.87
N PHE A 172 -13.16 -16.99 -6.06
CA PHE A 172 -13.20 -17.84 -7.26
C PHE A 172 -12.19 -19.00 -7.16
N ASP A 173 -11.01 -18.76 -6.63
CA ASP A 173 -10.02 -19.81 -6.38
C ASP A 173 -10.55 -20.84 -5.38
N ALA A 174 -11.20 -20.39 -4.31
CA ALA A 174 -11.83 -21.30 -3.33
C ALA A 174 -12.98 -22.13 -3.94
N LEU A 175 -13.78 -21.53 -4.82
CA LEU A 175 -14.86 -22.24 -5.52
C LEU A 175 -14.33 -23.24 -6.54
N ALA A 176 -13.30 -22.86 -7.32
CA ALA A 176 -12.63 -23.75 -8.25
C ALA A 176 -11.98 -24.92 -7.50
N PHE A 177 -11.30 -24.65 -6.39
CA PHE A 177 -10.71 -25.67 -5.53
C PHE A 177 -11.76 -26.63 -4.95
N ARG A 178 -12.88 -26.09 -4.45
CA ARG A 178 -13.98 -26.91 -3.92
C ARG A 178 -14.60 -27.81 -4.99
N ASN A 179 -14.79 -27.29 -6.19
CA ASN A 179 -15.32 -28.07 -7.32
C ASN A 179 -14.33 -29.18 -7.70
N ASP A 180 -13.06 -28.85 -7.86
CA ASP A 180 -12.02 -29.78 -8.26
C ASP A 180 -11.85 -30.93 -7.25
N VAL A 181 -11.71 -30.63 -5.95
CA VAL A 181 -11.64 -31.69 -4.92
C VAL A 181 -12.91 -32.54 -4.90
N GLY A 182 -14.08 -31.90 -5.03
CA GLY A 182 -15.37 -32.61 -5.11
C GLY A 182 -15.44 -33.56 -6.30
N PHE A 183 -14.96 -33.13 -7.47
CA PHE A 183 -14.92 -33.90 -8.70
C PHE A 183 -14.04 -35.15 -8.59
N TRP A 184 -12.89 -35.07 -7.91
CA TRP A 184 -11.93 -36.17 -7.80
C TRP A 184 -12.16 -37.10 -6.60
N LYS A 185 -12.84 -36.65 -5.54
CA LYS A 185 -13.02 -37.43 -4.31
C LYS A 185 -13.83 -38.72 -4.54
N GLY A 186 -14.91 -38.64 -5.32
CA GLY A 186 -15.87 -39.74 -5.52
C GLY A 186 -15.79 -40.46 -6.88
N ARG A 187 -14.80 -40.15 -7.73
CA ARG A 187 -14.72 -40.73 -9.08
C ARG A 187 -13.97 -42.06 -9.08
N GLU A 188 -14.59 -43.08 -9.67
CA GLU A 188 -14.02 -44.43 -9.80
C GLU A 188 -13.52 -44.73 -11.23
N ASP A 189 -14.06 -44.02 -12.23
CA ASP A 189 -13.75 -44.20 -13.65
C ASP A 189 -13.24 -42.89 -14.30
N LEU A 190 -12.33 -43.04 -15.26
CA LEU A 190 -11.73 -41.93 -16.02
C LEU A 190 -12.51 -41.57 -17.31
N ARG A 191 -13.71 -42.13 -17.51
CA ARG A 191 -14.51 -41.89 -18.72
C ARG A 191 -14.83 -40.39 -18.85
N GLY A 192 -14.52 -39.82 -20.01
CA GLY A 192 -14.68 -38.38 -20.28
C GLY A 192 -13.54 -37.47 -19.81
N LEU A 193 -12.42 -38.02 -19.33
CA LEU A 193 -11.24 -37.24 -18.94
C LEU A 193 -9.97 -37.68 -19.68
N SER A 194 -9.17 -36.73 -20.17
CA SER A 194 -7.87 -37.04 -20.77
C SER A 194 -6.85 -37.34 -19.68
N SER A 195 -6.58 -38.63 -19.45
CA SER A 195 -5.54 -39.08 -18.52
C SER A 195 -4.15 -38.50 -18.84
N ARG A 196 -3.85 -38.31 -20.13
CA ARG A 196 -2.58 -37.71 -20.59
C ARG A 196 -2.51 -36.22 -20.23
N GLY A 197 -3.63 -35.50 -20.34
CA GLY A 197 -3.72 -34.09 -19.97
C GLY A 197 -3.48 -33.86 -18.48
N VAL A 198 -4.07 -34.69 -17.62
CA VAL A 198 -3.87 -34.59 -16.15
C VAL A 198 -2.43 -34.89 -15.75
N ILE A 199 -1.80 -35.90 -16.37
CA ILE A 199 -0.39 -36.23 -16.11
C ILE A 199 0.53 -35.08 -16.55
N PHE A 200 0.27 -34.50 -17.73
CA PHE A 200 1.06 -33.39 -18.24
C PHE A 200 0.92 -32.16 -17.34
N ASN A 201 -0.30 -31.81 -16.92
CA ASN A 201 -0.56 -30.71 -16.00
C ASN A 201 0.19 -30.88 -14.67
N ALA A 202 0.07 -32.06 -14.04
CA ALA A 202 0.77 -32.36 -12.80
C ALA A 202 2.30 -32.30 -12.95
N GLY A 203 2.83 -32.77 -14.09
CA GLY A 203 4.25 -32.68 -14.42
C GLY A 203 4.73 -31.24 -14.58
N SER A 204 3.98 -30.39 -15.29
CA SER A 204 4.30 -28.97 -15.47
C SER A 204 4.30 -28.20 -14.14
N THR A 205 3.27 -28.39 -13.30
CA THR A 205 3.19 -27.75 -11.97
C THR A 205 4.35 -28.17 -11.08
N LEU A 206 4.74 -29.46 -11.11
CA LEU A 206 5.88 -29.96 -10.36
C LEU A 206 7.20 -29.31 -10.80
N VAL A 207 7.44 -29.20 -12.12
CA VAL A 207 8.66 -28.55 -12.65
C VAL A 207 8.72 -27.08 -12.23
N ILE A 208 7.59 -26.36 -12.27
CA ILE A 208 7.51 -24.95 -11.84
C ILE A 208 7.80 -24.83 -10.33
N PHE A 209 7.28 -25.73 -9.52
CA PHE A 209 7.56 -25.74 -8.08
C PHE A 209 9.04 -26.01 -7.77
N LEU A 210 9.66 -26.99 -8.44
CA LEU A 210 11.10 -27.25 -8.29
C LEU A 210 11.94 -26.04 -8.70
N TYR A 211 11.54 -25.34 -9.77
CA TYR A 211 12.20 -24.12 -10.21
C TYR A 211 12.10 -23.00 -9.16
N LEU A 212 10.92 -22.80 -8.56
CA LEU A 212 10.72 -21.82 -7.48
C LEU A 212 11.45 -22.20 -6.18
N LEU A 213 11.67 -23.49 -5.94
CA LEU A 213 12.40 -23.99 -4.77
C LEU A 213 13.91 -23.76 -4.89
N ASP A 214 14.45 -23.83 -6.11
CA ASP A 214 15.87 -23.62 -6.41
C ASP A 214 16.24 -22.13 -6.60
N GLY A 215 15.23 -21.27 -6.75
CA GLY A 215 15.43 -19.83 -6.91
C GLY A 215 15.79 -19.13 -5.60
N ASP A 216 17.01 -18.60 -5.50
CA ASP A 216 17.41 -17.73 -4.39
C ASP A 216 16.58 -16.42 -4.40
N GLY A 217 15.87 -16.12 -3.31
CA GLY A 217 15.12 -14.87 -3.11
C GLY A 217 13.60 -14.95 -3.32
N VAL A 218 13.02 -16.15 -3.49
CA VAL A 218 11.55 -16.30 -3.57
C VAL A 218 10.91 -16.11 -2.19
N ASN A 219 9.87 -15.28 -2.12
CA ASN A 219 9.09 -15.08 -0.90
C ASN A 219 8.50 -16.41 -0.40
N SER A 220 8.73 -16.73 0.88
CA SER A 220 8.26 -17.97 1.51
C SER A 220 6.75 -18.19 1.36
N ILE A 221 5.95 -17.13 1.28
CA ILE A 221 4.49 -17.23 1.10
C ILE A 221 4.11 -17.72 -0.30
N VAL A 222 4.88 -17.32 -1.32
CA VAL A 222 4.69 -17.76 -2.70
C VAL A 222 5.08 -19.23 -2.83
N LEU A 223 6.21 -19.62 -2.22
CA LEU A 223 6.67 -21.01 -2.20
C LEU A 223 5.65 -21.94 -1.53
N ALA A 224 5.08 -21.52 -0.39
CA ALA A 224 4.06 -22.29 0.32
C ALA A 224 2.79 -22.50 -0.53
N THR A 225 2.38 -21.46 -1.27
CA THR A 225 1.19 -21.53 -2.15
C THR A 225 1.41 -22.52 -3.30
N TYR A 226 2.60 -22.51 -3.93
CA TYR A 226 2.94 -23.47 -4.99
C TYR A 226 3.17 -24.89 -4.48
N ALA A 227 3.70 -25.05 -3.27
CA ALA A 227 3.85 -26.36 -2.63
C ALA A 227 2.47 -27.04 -2.45
N PHE A 228 1.48 -26.30 -1.94
CA PHE A 228 0.12 -26.80 -1.78
C PHE A 228 -0.51 -27.23 -3.11
N SER A 229 -0.41 -26.39 -4.14
CA SER A 229 -0.91 -26.69 -5.49
C SER A 229 -0.27 -27.95 -6.08
N THR A 230 1.04 -28.12 -5.88
CA THR A 230 1.78 -29.29 -6.35
C THR A 230 1.33 -30.56 -5.63
N ALA A 231 1.15 -30.51 -4.31
CA ALA A 231 0.64 -31.65 -3.54
C ALA A 231 -0.75 -32.13 -4.03
N LEU A 232 -1.63 -31.19 -4.40
CA LEU A 232 -2.95 -31.53 -4.95
C LEU A 232 -2.86 -32.21 -6.32
N GLU A 233 -2.01 -31.71 -7.22
CA GLU A 233 -1.81 -32.32 -8.53
C GLU A 233 -1.19 -33.72 -8.41
N LEU A 234 -0.25 -33.94 -7.49
CA LEU A 234 0.29 -35.27 -7.19
C LEU A 234 -0.80 -36.20 -6.65
N TRP A 235 -1.69 -35.72 -5.77
CA TRP A 235 -2.81 -36.50 -5.28
C TRP A 235 -3.73 -36.96 -6.43
N LYS A 236 -4.09 -36.07 -7.35
CA LYS A 236 -4.86 -36.44 -8.56
C LYS A 236 -4.12 -37.47 -9.42
N LEU A 237 -2.81 -37.28 -9.62
CA LEU A 237 -1.98 -38.19 -10.40
C LEU A 237 -1.99 -39.61 -9.81
N THR A 238 -1.83 -39.76 -8.50
CA THR A 238 -1.88 -41.07 -7.83
C THR A 238 -3.23 -41.78 -8.05
N LYS A 239 -4.34 -41.02 -7.99
CA LYS A 239 -5.69 -41.52 -8.28
C LYS A 239 -5.84 -41.98 -9.74
N VAL A 240 -5.37 -41.18 -10.71
CA VAL A 240 -5.38 -41.55 -12.15
C VAL A 240 -4.57 -42.82 -12.41
N VAL A 241 -3.37 -42.94 -11.83
CA VAL A 241 -2.51 -44.12 -11.98
C VAL A 241 -3.16 -45.36 -11.35
N ALA A 242 -3.82 -45.22 -10.20
CA ALA A 242 -4.57 -46.31 -9.58
C ALA A 242 -5.74 -46.80 -10.45
N MET A 243 -6.56 -45.88 -10.98
CA MET A 243 -7.68 -46.20 -11.88
C MET A 243 -7.18 -46.87 -13.17
N ARG A 244 -6.09 -46.37 -13.78
CA ARG A 244 -5.51 -46.96 -15.00
C ARG A 244 -4.91 -48.35 -14.79
N ARG A 245 -4.46 -48.68 -13.57
CA ARG A 245 -4.00 -50.03 -13.23
C ARG A 245 -5.17 -50.99 -13.12
N ARG A 246 -6.28 -50.58 -12.47
CA ARG A 246 -7.51 -51.38 -12.37
C ARG A 246 -8.12 -51.68 -13.73
N ALA A 247 -8.24 -50.68 -14.61
CA ALA A 247 -8.78 -50.84 -15.96
C ALA A 247 -7.92 -51.71 -16.90
N ARG A 248 -6.66 -52.01 -16.54
CA ARG A 248 -5.78 -52.93 -17.29
C ARG A 248 -5.74 -54.35 -16.71
N GLY A 249 -6.26 -54.55 -15.50
CA GLY A 249 -6.29 -55.84 -14.82
C GLY A 249 -7.68 -56.49 -14.76
N ALA A 250 -8.70 -55.82 -15.31
CA ALA A 250 -10.04 -56.33 -15.59
C ALA A 250 -10.17 -56.58 -17.10
#